data_AF-A0A520IDV5-F1
#
_entry.id   AF-A0A520IDV5-F1
#
_cell.length_a   1.000
_cell.length_b   1.000
_cell.length_c   1.000
_cell.angle_alpha   90.00
_cell.angle_beta   90.00
_cell.angle_gamma   90.00
#
_symmetry.space_group_name_H-M   'P 1'
#
loop_
_entity.id
_entity.type
_entity.pdbx_description
1 polymer ?
#
loop_
_entity_poly.entity_id
_entity_poly.type
_entity_poly.pdbx_seq_one_letter_code
_entity_poly.pdbx_strand_id
1 'polypeptide(L)'
;MAQNIDFDVIIIGGSYTGLSAAMALGRSLRSVLIIDSGLPCNRQTPFSHNFITHDGEKPNLIAEKAKTQVLNYETVKFLDDL
;
A
#
# COMPACT_ATOMS: atom_id res chain seq x y z
N MET A 1 -17.33 -21.97 -10.66
CA MET A 1 -17.99 -21.04 -9.71
C MET A 1 -16.93 -20.07 -9.26
N ALA A 2 -17.09 -18.76 -9.47
CA ALA A 2 -16.15 -17.79 -8.93
C ALA A 2 -16.26 -17.84 -7.40
N GLN A 3 -15.14 -18.04 -6.70
CA GLN A 3 -15.14 -17.90 -5.24
C GLN A 3 -15.42 -16.43 -4.95
N ASN A 4 -16.51 -16.15 -4.23
CA ASN A 4 -16.77 -14.83 -3.70
C ASN A 4 -15.73 -14.59 -2.61
N ILE A 5 -14.69 -13.81 -2.93
CA ILE A 5 -13.69 -13.42 -1.94
C ILE A 5 -14.28 -12.21 -1.22
N ASP A 6 -14.86 -12.45 -0.06
CA ASP A 6 -15.34 -11.37 0.79
C ASP A 6 -14.12 -10.68 1.44
N PHE A 7 -14.07 -9.35 1.30
CA PHE A 7 -13.08 -8.51 1.97
C PHE A 7 -13.74 -7.79 3.15
N ASP A 8 -13.07 -7.75 4.30
CA ASP A 8 -13.50 -6.95 5.44
C ASP A 8 -13.38 -5.45 5.14
N VAL A 9 -12.33 -5.08 4.38
CA VAL A 9 -12.00 -3.69 4.05
C VAL A 9 -11.48 -3.59 2.62
N ILE A 10 -11.98 -2.60 1.88
CA ILE A 10 -11.41 -2.17 0.60
C ILE A 10 -10.81 -0.78 0.79
N ILE A 11 -9.53 -0.64 0.43
CA ILE A 11 -8.76 0.61 0.48
C ILE A 11 -8.57 1.11 -0.94
N ILE A 12 -9.04 2.32 -1.23
CA ILE A 12 -8.83 2.98 -2.52
C ILE A 12 -7.65 3.94 -2.39
N GLY A 13 -6.55 3.62 -3.07
CA GLY A 13 -5.26 4.29 -3.00
C GLY A 13 -4.22 3.46 -2.25
N GLY A 14 -3.20 3.00 -2.98
CA GLY A 14 -2.09 2.16 -2.51
C GLY A 14 -0.77 2.92 -2.29
N SER A 15 -0.85 4.23 -2.03
CA SER A 15 0.30 5.03 -1.59
C SER A 15 0.50 4.93 -0.07
N TYR A 16 1.29 5.84 0.53
CA TYR A 16 1.74 5.75 1.92
C TYR A 16 0.62 5.52 2.94
N THR A 17 -0.49 6.26 2.82
CA THR A 17 -1.62 6.13 3.75
C THR A 17 -2.33 4.79 3.62
N GLY A 18 -2.62 4.36 2.39
CA GLY A 18 -3.28 3.07 2.15
C GLY A 18 -2.45 1.88 2.59
N LEU A 19 -1.14 1.92 2.29
CA LEU A 19 -0.19 0.89 2.74
C LEU A 19 -0.06 0.88 4.27
N SER A 20 -0.04 2.03 4.94
CA SER A 20 -0.01 2.11 6.40
C SER A 20 -1.29 1.54 7.04
N ALA A 21 -2.47 1.85 6.48
CA ALA A 21 -3.73 1.28 6.95
C ALA A 21 -3.78 -0.24 6.74
N ALA A 22 -3.37 -0.72 5.57
CA ALA A 22 -3.31 -2.14 5.26
C ALA A 22 -2.32 -2.89 6.16
N MET A 23 -1.19 -2.29 6.51
CA MET A 23 -0.23 -2.86 7.48
C MET A 23 -0.91 -3.16 8.82
N ALA A 24 -1.66 -2.19 9.37
CA ALA A 24 -2.36 -2.37 10.64
C ALA A 24 -3.47 -3.46 10.55
N LEU A 25 -4.23 -3.46 9.46
CA LEU A 25 -5.33 -4.41 9.23
C LEU A 25 -4.85 -5.83 8.94
N GLY A 26 -3.80 -6.00 8.12
CA GLY A 26 -3.19 -7.29 7.83
C GLY A 26 -2.61 -7.96 9.07
N ARG A 27 -1.97 -7.18 9.95
CA ARG A 27 -1.53 -7.65 11.28
C ARG A 27 -2.68 -8.04 12.19
N SER A 28 -3.87 -7.52 11.93
CA SER A 28 -5.11 -7.83 12.65
C SER A 28 -5.90 -8.97 11.99
N LEU A 29 -5.29 -9.69 11.03
CA LEU A 29 -5.87 -10.81 10.28
C LEU A 29 -7.14 -10.46 9.50
N ARG A 30 -7.33 -9.19 9.14
CA ARG A 30 -8.45 -8.75 8.29
C ARG A 30 -8.15 -9.05 6.83
N SER A 31 -9.19 -9.46 6.10
CA SER A 31 -9.16 -9.61 4.64
C SER A 31 -9.23 -8.23 4.01
N VAL A 32 -8.16 -7.77 3.36
CA VAL A 32 -8.03 -6.40 2.83
C VAL A 32 -7.72 -6.43 1.34
N LEU A 33 -8.43 -5.62 0.57
CA LEU A 33 -8.08 -5.31 -0.82
C LEU A 33 -7.62 -3.86 -0.93
N ILE A 34 -6.43 -3.64 -1.45
CA ILE A 34 -5.94 -2.33 -1.87
C ILE A 34 -6.13 -2.22 -3.38
N ILE A 35 -6.72 -1.12 -3.84
CA ILE A 35 -6.88 -0.79 -5.26
C ILE A 35 -6.12 0.51 -5.53
N ASP A 36 -5.16 0.52 -6.44
CA ASP A 36 -4.32 1.68 -6.73
C ASP A 36 -4.14 1.96 -8.22
N SER A 37 -4.13 3.24 -8.59
CA SER A 37 -3.94 3.69 -9.98
C SER A 37 -2.50 4.06 -10.33
N GLY A 38 -1.54 3.90 -9.40
CA GLY A 38 -0.12 4.20 -9.66
C GLY A 38 0.20 5.69 -9.86
N LEU A 39 -0.69 6.61 -9.45
CA LEU A 39 -0.55 8.05 -9.65
C LEU A 39 -0.33 8.83 -8.34
N PRO A 40 0.75 8.56 -7.56
CA PRO A 40 0.96 9.27 -6.31
C PRO A 40 1.20 10.76 -6.55
N CYS A 41 0.74 11.59 -5.62
CA CYS A 41 0.81 13.05 -5.73
C CYS A 41 2.24 13.59 -5.73
N ASN A 42 3.19 12.83 -5.15
CA ASN A 42 4.60 13.18 -5.05
C ASN A 42 5.47 12.51 -6.14
N ARG A 43 4.89 11.96 -7.21
CA ARG A 43 5.64 11.29 -8.29
C ARG A 43 6.67 12.18 -9.01
N GLN A 44 6.49 13.50 -8.96
CA GLN A 44 7.37 14.46 -9.62
C GLN A 44 8.51 14.96 -8.73
N THR A 45 8.46 14.74 -7.41
CA THR A 45 9.56 15.17 -6.52
C THR A 45 10.70 14.15 -6.56
N PRO A 46 11.96 14.60 -6.67
CA PRO A 46 13.09 13.68 -6.72
C PRO A 46 13.32 12.96 -5.39
N PHE A 47 13.02 13.60 -4.25
CA PHE A 47 13.30 13.08 -2.91
C PHE A 47 12.18 13.43 -1.92
N SER A 48 11.99 12.58 -0.92
CA SER A 48 11.14 12.80 0.25
C SER A 48 12.00 13.32 1.41
N HIS A 49 11.46 14.24 2.20
CA HIS A 49 12.14 14.81 3.35
C HIS A 49 11.23 14.84 4.58
N ASN A 50 11.82 15.03 5.75
CA ASN A 50 11.12 15.06 7.04
C ASN A 50 10.33 13.75 7.31
N PHE A 51 10.84 12.64 6.80
CA PHE A 51 10.33 11.30 7.07
C PHE A 51 11.42 10.52 7.81
N ILE A 52 11.19 10.24 9.10
CA ILE A 52 12.08 9.42 9.94
C ILE A 52 12.41 8.11 9.18
N THR A 53 13.70 7.74 9.22
CA THR A 53 14.34 6.63 8.47
C THR A 53 14.39 6.74 6.93
N HIS A 54 13.75 7.75 6.33
CA HIS A 54 13.63 7.89 4.86
C HIS A 54 13.98 9.30 4.36
N ASP A 55 14.66 10.12 5.15
CA ASP A 55 15.04 11.47 4.75
C ASP A 55 16.01 11.43 3.57
N GLY A 56 15.65 12.13 2.48
CA GLY A 56 16.39 12.12 1.22
C GLY A 56 16.14 10.89 0.33
N GLU A 57 15.21 10.00 0.68
CA GLU A 57 14.90 8.83 -0.15
C GLU A 57 13.91 9.15 -1.27
N LYS A 58 14.06 8.52 -2.44
CA LYS A 58 13.12 8.68 -3.55
C LYS A 58 11.73 8.17 -3.15
N PRO A 59 10.64 8.91 -3.42
CA PRO A 59 9.28 8.51 -3.03
C PRO A 59 8.88 7.09 -3.45
N ASN A 60 9.21 6.70 -4.68
CA ASN A 60 8.89 5.39 -5.21
C ASN A 60 9.60 4.27 -4.43
N LEU A 61 10.85 4.46 -3.99
CA LEU A 61 11.57 3.46 -3.21
C LEU A 61 10.93 3.26 -1.83
N ILE A 62 10.45 4.34 -1.19
CA ILE A 62 9.71 4.25 0.07
C ILE A 62 8.40 3.47 -0.13
N ALA A 63 7.64 3.79 -1.18
CA ALA A 63 6.40 3.10 -1.50
C ALA A 63 6.61 1.61 -1.80
N GLU A 64 7.62 1.24 -2.60
CA GLU A 64 7.94 -0.16 -2.93
C GLU A 64 8.37 -0.97 -1.70
N LYS A 65 9.17 -0.39 -0.81
CA LYS A 65 9.54 -1.02 0.46
C LYS A 65 8.31 -1.28 1.32
N ALA A 66 7.43 -0.29 1.45
CA ALA A 66 6.19 -0.42 2.20
C ALA A 66 5.24 -1.46 1.57
N LYS A 67 5.05 -1.45 0.23
CA LYS A 67 4.24 -2.43 -0.50
C LYS A 67 4.77 -3.84 -0.27
N THR A 68 6.09 -4.05 -0.38
CA THR A 68 6.73 -5.34 -0.11
C THR A 68 6.47 -5.83 1.32
N GLN A 69 6.58 -4.95 2.32
CA GLN A 69 6.33 -5.30 3.72
C GLN A 69 4.86 -5.63 3.99
N VAL A 70 3.94 -4.88 3.40
CA VAL A 70 2.48 -5.09 3.52
C VAL A 70 2.05 -6.39 2.85
N LEU A 71 2.65 -6.75 1.72
CA LEU A 71 2.31 -7.97 0.99
C LEU A 71 2.88 -9.26 1.61
N ASN A 72 3.67 -9.16 2.68
CA ASN A 72 4.04 -10.33 3.49
C ASN A 72 2.85 -10.89 4.30
N TYR A 73 1.75 -10.16 4.41
CA TYR A 73 0.53 -10.63 5.08
C TYR A 73 -0.43 -11.22 4.04
N GLU A 74 -0.68 -12.53 4.10
CA GLU A 74 -1.49 -13.27 3.11
C GLU A 74 -2.94 -12.76 2.98
N THR A 75 -3.46 -12.11 4.02
CA THR A 75 -4.82 -11.56 4.04
C THR A 75 -4.92 -10.20 3.32
N VAL A 76 -3.79 -9.61 2.89
CA VAL A 76 -3.76 -8.36 2.16
C VAL A 76 -3.49 -8.62 0.68
N LYS A 77 -4.40 -8.17 -0.18
CA LYS A 77 -4.26 -8.21 -1.63
C LYS A 77 -4.11 -6.82 -2.21
N PHE A 78 -3.37 -6.70 -3.30
CA PHE A 78 -3.16 -5.46 -4.03
C PHE A 78 -3.62 -5.66 -5.48
N LEU A 79 -4.42 -4.73 -5.97
CA LEU A 79 -4.88 -4.66 -7.35
C LEU A 79 -4.40 -3.33 -7.94
N ASP A 80 -3.62 -3.43 -9.01
CA ASP A 80 -3.32 -2.27 -9.85
C ASP A 80 -4.55 -2.05 -10.78
N ASP A 81 -5.15 -0.85 -10.72
CA ASP A 81 -6.38 -0.46 -11.42
C ASP A 81 -6.14 0.01 -12.87
N LEU A 82 -4.88 -0.03 -13.33
CA LEU A 82 -4.43 0.33 -14.69
C LEU A 82 -3.19 -0.47 -15.11
#